data_AF-A0A1N7MVA1-F1
#
_entry.id   AF-A0A1N7MVA1-F1
#
_cell.length_a   1.000
_cell.length_b   1.000
_cell.length_c   1.000
_cell.angle_alpha   90.00
_cell.angle_beta   90.00
_cell.angle_gamma   90.00
#
_symmetry.space_group_name_H-M   'P 1'
#
loop_
_entity.id
_entity.type
_entity.pdbx_description
1 polymer ?
#
loop_
_entity_poly.entity_id
_entity_poly.type
_entity_poly.pdbx_seq_one_letter_code
_entity_poly.pdbx_strand_id
1 'polypeptide(L)'
;MSKEERKSELLNMWGIDDENPEFAVLPDSLQEEILQTDGPVVDVMSPRYDPLLMEALKKEYVGVNNDYLSERVSRIVGEEVVVEGQEDKFFACPCCMYRTLTERGQYDICPVCFWEDDGNDKLGHYSGPNHMTLAEGRDHFVRYGAVTPSALKYIKPDAKKRYYFGWWGLVRCTATSKDQDS
;
A
#
# COMPACT_ATOMS: atom_id res chain seq x y z
N MET A 1 10.89 -15.04 0.09
CA MET A 1 10.03 -14.97 1.29
C MET A 1 10.29 -16.19 2.13
N SER A 2 10.47 -16.02 3.44
CA SER A 2 10.62 -17.11 4.40
C SER A 2 9.29 -17.84 4.64
N LYS A 3 9.35 -19.01 5.31
CA LYS A 3 8.15 -19.79 5.65
C LYS A 3 7.18 -19.02 6.53
N GLU A 4 7.69 -18.27 7.52
CA GLU A 4 6.88 -17.50 8.45
C GLU A 4 6.25 -16.28 7.79
N GLU A 5 6.99 -15.55 6.95
CA GLU A 5 6.43 -14.44 6.16
C GLU A 5 5.33 -14.96 5.23
N ARG A 6 5.57 -16.07 4.52
CA ARG A 6 4.58 -16.68 3.63
C ARG A 6 3.32 -17.09 4.39
N LYS A 7 3.48 -17.72 5.55
CA LYS A 7 2.36 -18.08 6.43
C LYS A 7 1.58 -16.83 6.87
N SER A 8 2.25 -15.76 7.24
CA SER A 8 1.61 -14.51 7.65
C SER A 8 0.77 -13.92 6.52
N GLU A 9 1.30 -13.85 5.30
CA GLU A 9 0.56 -13.32 4.15
C GLU A 9 -0.65 -14.18 3.80
N LEU A 10 -0.51 -15.51 3.86
CA LEU A 10 -1.64 -16.42 3.67
C LEU A 10 -2.73 -16.21 4.71
N LEU A 11 -2.36 -16.11 6.00
CA LEU A 11 -3.31 -15.90 7.08
C LEU A 11 -4.00 -14.53 7.02
N ASN A 12 -3.30 -13.49 6.56
CA ASN A 12 -3.90 -12.16 6.37
C ASN A 12 -4.99 -12.15 5.30
N MET A 13 -4.87 -13.00 4.29
CA MET A 13 -5.88 -13.19 3.25
C MET A 13 -6.86 -14.31 3.57
N TRP A 14 -6.65 -15.06 4.65
CA TRP A 14 -7.54 -16.15 5.03
C TRP A 14 -8.83 -15.58 5.62
N GLY A 15 -9.97 -16.17 5.28
CA GLY A 15 -11.29 -15.65 5.63
C GLY A 15 -11.91 -14.71 4.60
N ILE A 16 -11.31 -14.59 3.41
CA ILE A 16 -12.06 -14.11 2.23
C ILE A 16 -13.15 -15.12 1.85
N ASP A 17 -14.28 -14.63 1.35
CA ASP A 17 -15.44 -15.42 0.98
C ASP A 17 -16.03 -14.96 -0.37
N ASP A 18 -17.19 -15.51 -0.75
CA ASP A 18 -17.85 -15.27 -2.03
C ASP A 18 -18.37 -13.83 -2.21
N GLU A 19 -18.33 -13.00 -1.17
CA GLU A 19 -18.58 -11.56 -1.28
C GLU A 19 -17.32 -10.79 -1.73
N ASN A 20 -16.14 -11.40 -1.67
CA ASN A 20 -14.88 -10.79 -2.09
C ASN A 20 -14.54 -11.09 -3.57
N PRO A 21 -14.30 -10.06 -4.41
CA PRO A 21 -13.87 -10.27 -5.79
C PRO A 21 -12.60 -11.12 -5.93
N GLU A 22 -11.68 -11.03 -4.97
CA GLU A 22 -10.44 -11.80 -4.92
C GLU A 22 -10.68 -13.30 -4.68
N PHE A 23 -11.80 -13.68 -4.06
CA PHE A 23 -12.15 -15.08 -3.84
C PHE A 23 -12.58 -15.76 -5.14
N ALA A 24 -13.37 -15.05 -5.96
CA ALA A 24 -13.93 -15.56 -7.21
C ALA A 24 -12.88 -15.96 -8.26
N VAL A 25 -11.66 -15.43 -8.15
CA VAL A 25 -10.55 -15.76 -9.08
C VAL A 25 -9.70 -16.94 -8.61
N LEU A 26 -9.93 -17.47 -7.41
CA LEU A 26 -9.17 -18.60 -6.87
C LEU A 26 -9.68 -19.93 -7.43
N PRO A 27 -8.84 -20.97 -7.49
CA PRO A 27 -9.29 -22.32 -7.84
C PRO A 27 -10.37 -22.84 -6.87
N ASP A 28 -11.41 -23.51 -7.37
CA ASP A 28 -12.52 -24.05 -6.56
C ASP A 28 -12.05 -24.85 -5.34
N SER A 29 -11.03 -25.71 -5.53
CA SER A 29 -10.48 -26.51 -4.43
C SER A 29 -9.81 -25.69 -3.32
N LEU A 30 -9.34 -24.48 -3.63
CA LEU A 30 -8.77 -23.56 -2.64
C LEU A 30 -9.87 -22.71 -2.00
N GLN A 31 -10.87 -22.29 -2.79
CA GLN A 31 -12.08 -21.64 -2.27
C GLN A 31 -12.76 -22.50 -1.19
N GLU A 32 -12.97 -23.80 -1.48
CA GLU A 32 -13.55 -24.75 -0.52
C GLU A 32 -12.73 -24.88 0.76
N GLU A 33 -11.41 -24.94 0.64
CA GLU A 33 -10.51 -25.03 1.80
C GLU A 33 -10.58 -23.77 2.67
N ILE A 34 -10.56 -22.57 2.06
CA ILE A 34 -10.66 -21.29 2.78
C ILE A 34 -11.97 -21.21 3.57
N LEU A 35 -13.10 -21.63 2.99
CA LEU A 35 -14.40 -21.60 3.66
C LEU A 35 -14.54 -22.62 4.79
N GLN A 36 -13.82 -23.74 4.72
CA GLN A 36 -13.96 -24.85 5.65
C GLN A 36 -12.93 -24.84 6.79
N THR A 37 -11.92 -23.98 6.74
CA THR A 37 -10.76 -24.06 7.64
C THR A 37 -10.27 -22.69 8.09
N ASP A 38 -9.72 -22.62 9.30
CA ASP A 38 -9.13 -21.38 9.85
C ASP A 38 -7.72 -21.08 9.31
N GLY A 39 -7.20 -21.89 8.39
CA GLY A 39 -5.87 -21.70 7.81
C GLY A 39 -5.41 -22.84 6.90
N PRO A 40 -4.24 -22.66 6.24
CA PRO A 40 -3.63 -23.66 5.35
C PRO A 40 -3.58 -25.07 5.96
N VAL A 41 -4.15 -26.08 5.27
CA VAL A 41 -4.12 -27.48 5.76
C VAL A 41 -2.89 -28.27 5.30
N VAL A 42 -2.26 -27.83 4.21
CA VAL A 42 -0.95 -28.37 3.74
C VAL A 42 0.18 -27.37 4.01
N ASP A 43 1.43 -27.78 3.73
CA ASP A 43 2.60 -26.90 3.92
C ASP A 43 2.39 -25.56 3.21
N VAL A 44 2.54 -24.47 3.95
CA VAL A 44 2.40 -23.09 3.47
C VAL A 44 3.30 -22.78 2.27
N MET A 45 4.42 -23.50 2.10
CA MET A 45 5.30 -23.36 0.93
C MET A 45 4.77 -24.04 -0.33
N SER A 46 3.64 -24.76 -0.25
CA SER A 46 3.02 -25.41 -1.39
C SER A 46 2.61 -24.39 -2.46
N PRO A 47 2.90 -24.66 -3.76
CA PRO A 47 2.43 -23.84 -4.87
C PRO A 47 0.90 -23.73 -4.97
N ARG A 48 0.17 -24.64 -4.28
CA ARG A 48 -1.30 -24.58 -4.15
C ARG A 48 -1.79 -23.21 -3.69
N TYR A 49 -1.01 -22.50 -2.87
CA TYR A 49 -1.37 -21.19 -2.35
C TYR A 49 -0.78 -20.02 -3.13
N ASP A 50 -0.04 -20.27 -4.22
CA ASP A 50 0.46 -19.20 -5.07
C ASP A 50 -0.66 -18.29 -5.62
N PRO A 51 -1.84 -18.79 -6.04
CA PRO A 51 -2.95 -17.92 -6.46
C PRO A 51 -3.38 -16.93 -5.37
N LEU A 52 -3.53 -17.39 -4.12
CA LEU A 52 -3.90 -16.52 -3.00
C LEU A 52 -2.82 -15.47 -2.71
N LEU A 53 -1.54 -15.85 -2.81
CA LEU A 53 -0.43 -14.92 -2.66
C LEU A 53 -0.36 -13.91 -3.80
N MET A 54 -0.71 -14.30 -5.03
CA MET A 54 -0.79 -13.37 -6.14
C MET A 54 -1.88 -12.33 -5.89
N GLU A 55 -3.03 -12.71 -5.35
CA GLU A 55 -4.06 -11.74 -4.94
C GLU A 55 -3.62 -10.87 -3.76
N ALA A 56 -2.93 -11.45 -2.77
CA ALA A 56 -2.33 -10.70 -1.66
C ALA A 56 -1.35 -9.63 -2.17
N LEU A 57 -0.47 -10.01 -3.09
CA LEU A 57 0.50 -9.12 -3.72
C LEU A 57 -0.19 -8.03 -4.55
N LYS A 58 -1.21 -8.38 -5.35
CA LYS A 58 -1.96 -7.36 -6.10
C LYS A 58 -2.49 -6.29 -5.15
N LYS A 59 -3.15 -6.69 -4.06
CA LYS A 59 -3.68 -5.78 -3.04
C LYS A 59 -2.59 -4.97 -2.34
N GLU A 60 -1.43 -5.58 -2.05
CA GLU A 60 -0.29 -4.92 -1.40
C GLU A 60 0.31 -3.79 -2.25
N TYR A 61 0.29 -3.92 -3.58
CA TYR A 61 0.91 -2.98 -4.51
C TYR A 61 -0.08 -2.09 -5.27
N VAL A 62 -1.37 -2.09 -4.89
CA VAL A 62 -2.36 -1.13 -5.39
C VAL A 62 -1.88 0.31 -5.16
N GLY A 63 -1.94 1.14 -6.21
CA GLY A 63 -1.51 2.56 -6.18
C GLY A 63 -0.01 2.81 -6.06
N VAL A 64 0.83 1.76 -6.06
CA VAL A 64 2.28 1.91 -6.01
C VAL A 64 2.82 2.37 -7.36
N ASN A 65 3.70 3.35 -7.37
CA ASN A 65 4.23 3.93 -8.61
C ASN A 65 5.23 3.02 -9.34
N ASN A 66 5.29 3.19 -10.65
CA ASN A 66 6.11 2.42 -11.57
C ASN A 66 7.60 2.59 -11.30
N ASP A 67 8.06 3.78 -10.88
CA ASP A 67 9.48 4.01 -10.56
C ASP A 67 9.94 3.10 -9.41
N TYR A 68 9.13 3.03 -8.35
CA TYR A 68 9.38 2.16 -7.21
C TYR A 68 9.28 0.68 -7.59
N LEU A 69 8.28 0.30 -8.40
CA LEU A 69 8.13 -1.09 -8.87
C LEU A 69 9.34 -1.50 -9.72
N SER A 70 9.80 -0.63 -10.61
CA SER A 70 11.00 -0.84 -11.45
C SER A 70 12.24 -1.06 -10.58
N GLU A 71 12.49 -0.18 -9.60
CA GLU A 71 13.61 -0.32 -8.65
C GLU A 71 13.54 -1.66 -7.90
N ARG A 72 12.35 -2.01 -7.40
CA ARG A 72 12.15 -3.20 -6.58
C ARG A 72 12.30 -4.49 -7.38
N VAL A 73 11.66 -4.59 -8.55
CA VAL A 73 11.74 -5.77 -9.41
C VAL A 73 13.15 -5.95 -9.96
N SER A 74 13.80 -4.86 -10.38
CA SER A 74 15.20 -4.91 -10.85
C SER A 74 16.14 -5.51 -9.79
N ARG A 75 15.96 -5.13 -8.53
CA ARG A 75 16.73 -5.68 -7.41
C ARG A 75 16.48 -7.18 -7.20
N ILE A 76 15.24 -7.63 -7.36
CA ILE A 76 14.85 -9.03 -7.15
C ILE A 76 15.39 -9.92 -8.27
N VAL A 77 15.27 -9.48 -9.52
CA VAL A 77 15.69 -10.26 -10.69
C VAL A 77 17.21 -10.17 -10.90
N GLY A 78 17.84 -9.07 -10.50
CA GLY A 78 19.27 -8.84 -10.68
C GLY A 78 19.63 -8.24 -12.04
N GLU A 79 18.66 -7.70 -12.76
CA GLU A 79 18.83 -7.00 -14.04
C GLU A 79 17.91 -5.77 -14.11
N GLU A 80 18.14 -4.88 -15.07
CA GLU A 80 17.30 -3.69 -15.23
C GLU A 80 15.92 -4.08 -15.78
N VAL A 81 14.88 -3.76 -15.02
CA VAL A 81 13.48 -3.96 -15.38
C VAL A 81 12.76 -2.62 -15.31
N VAL A 82 12.15 -2.24 -16.43
CA VAL A 82 11.27 -1.07 -16.53
C VAL A 82 9.82 -1.54 -16.45
N VAL A 83 9.08 -1.01 -15.47
CA VAL A 83 7.65 -1.22 -15.34
C VAL A 83 6.93 -0.09 -16.07
N GLU A 84 6.16 -0.45 -17.10
CA GLU A 84 5.39 0.48 -17.90
C GLU A 84 3.88 0.23 -17.73
N GLY A 85 3.08 1.25 -17.98
CA GLY A 85 1.62 1.18 -17.87
C GLY A 85 1.03 2.47 -17.33
N GLN A 86 -0.30 2.59 -17.44
CA GLN A 86 -1.01 3.69 -16.80
C GLN A 86 -1.12 3.44 -15.31
N GLU A 87 -0.60 4.36 -14.51
CA GLU A 87 -0.71 4.30 -13.05
C GLU A 87 -2.09 4.73 -12.57
N ASP A 88 -2.46 4.21 -11.39
CA ASP A 88 -3.71 4.56 -10.74
C ASP A 88 -3.75 6.04 -10.35
N LYS A 89 -4.91 6.67 -10.58
CA LYS A 89 -5.15 8.05 -10.20
C LYS A 89 -5.75 8.11 -8.80
N PHE A 90 -4.88 8.08 -7.79
CA PHE A 90 -5.31 8.14 -6.39
C PHE A 90 -5.43 9.57 -5.88
N PHE A 91 -6.37 9.78 -4.96
CA PHE A 91 -6.54 11.02 -4.24
C PHE A 91 -5.45 11.21 -3.18
N ALA A 92 -5.05 12.46 -2.99
CA ALA A 92 -4.11 12.83 -1.95
C ALA A 92 -4.77 12.69 -0.57
N CYS A 93 -4.09 12.01 0.35
CA CYS A 93 -4.48 11.98 1.75
C CYS A 93 -4.50 13.41 2.31
N PRO A 94 -5.58 13.85 2.99
CA PRO A 94 -5.69 15.22 3.50
C PRO A 94 -4.66 15.55 4.58
N CYS A 95 -4.09 14.53 5.23
CA CYS A 95 -3.06 14.68 6.24
C CYS A 95 -1.67 14.80 5.60
N CYS A 96 -1.18 13.77 4.91
CA CYS A 96 0.21 13.72 4.44
C CYS A 96 0.44 14.13 2.98
N MET A 97 -0.62 14.38 2.23
CA MET A 97 -0.61 14.72 0.80
C MET A 97 -0.10 13.62 -0.15
N TYR A 98 0.30 12.44 0.31
CA TYR A 98 0.59 11.33 -0.62
C TYR A 98 -0.68 10.81 -1.28
N ARG A 99 -0.61 10.47 -2.56
CA ARG A 99 -1.71 9.88 -3.34
C ARG A 99 -1.85 8.41 -2.99
N THR A 100 -2.74 8.13 -2.05
CA THR A 100 -2.91 6.78 -1.48
C THR A 100 -4.37 6.33 -1.39
N LEU A 101 -5.32 7.23 -1.62
CA LEU A 101 -6.74 6.95 -1.44
C LEU A 101 -7.37 6.66 -2.79
N THR A 102 -8.04 5.51 -2.92
CA THR A 102 -8.81 5.16 -4.12
C THR A 102 -10.02 6.09 -4.28
N GLU A 103 -10.65 6.44 -3.17
CA GLU A 103 -11.77 7.37 -3.08
C GLU A 103 -11.65 8.25 -1.80
N ARG A 104 -12.31 9.41 -1.79
CA ARG A 104 -12.37 10.28 -0.60
C ARG A 104 -13.56 9.88 0.29
N GLY A 105 -13.35 9.90 1.60
CA GLY A 105 -14.41 9.73 2.60
C GLY A 105 -14.90 8.30 2.78
N GLN A 106 -14.14 7.30 2.31
CA GLN A 106 -14.47 5.87 2.44
C GLN A 106 -13.78 5.20 3.64
N TYR A 107 -13.28 5.99 4.60
CA TYR A 107 -12.60 5.47 5.79
C TYR A 107 -11.33 4.64 5.49
N ASP A 108 -10.74 4.85 4.31
CA ASP A 108 -9.45 4.25 3.96
C ASP A 108 -8.34 4.81 4.86
N ILE A 109 -7.49 3.91 5.37
CA ILE A 109 -6.32 4.28 6.17
C ILE A 109 -5.13 4.54 5.23
N CYS A 110 -4.59 5.75 5.27
CA CYS A 110 -3.43 6.12 4.47
C CYS A 110 -2.19 5.30 4.89
N PRO A 111 -1.58 4.49 4.00
CA PRO A 111 -0.41 3.65 4.32
C PRO A 111 0.88 4.45 4.59
N VAL A 112 0.89 5.76 4.34
CA VAL A 112 2.06 6.63 4.56
C VAL A 112 2.04 7.30 5.93
N CYS A 113 0.87 7.71 6.42
CA CYS A 113 0.76 8.47 7.67
C CYS A 113 -0.20 7.87 8.69
N PHE A 114 -0.99 6.87 8.29
CA PHE A 114 -2.00 6.21 9.12
C PHE A 114 -3.22 7.08 9.49
N TRP A 115 -3.49 8.13 8.71
CA TRP A 115 -4.75 8.89 8.79
C TRP A 115 -5.89 8.11 8.12
N GLU A 116 -7.01 7.94 8.80
CA GLU A 116 -8.26 7.36 8.27
C GLU A 116 -9.11 8.45 7.63
N ASP A 117 -9.40 8.34 6.33
CA ASP A 117 -10.09 9.40 5.57
C ASP A 117 -11.61 9.39 5.82
N ASP A 118 -12.04 10.13 6.84
CA ASP A 118 -13.45 10.38 7.17
C ASP A 118 -14.14 11.42 6.26
N GLY A 119 -13.45 11.89 5.22
CA GLY A 119 -13.95 12.83 4.22
C GLY A 119 -13.97 14.30 4.67
N ASN A 120 -13.49 14.61 5.88
CA ASN A 120 -13.49 15.97 6.40
C ASN A 120 -12.14 16.69 6.22
N ASP A 121 -12.15 17.75 5.41
CA ASP A 121 -10.95 18.56 5.13
C ASP A 121 -10.81 19.79 6.04
N LYS A 122 -11.71 20.01 7.01
CA LYS A 122 -11.66 21.16 7.92
C LYS A 122 -10.60 20.95 8.99
N LEU A 123 -9.55 21.77 8.95
CA LEU A 123 -8.39 21.68 9.86
C LEU A 123 -8.74 21.58 11.35
N GLY A 124 -9.73 22.34 11.82
CA GLY A 124 -10.13 22.37 13.23
C GLY A 124 -11.30 21.44 13.58
N HIS A 125 -11.82 20.66 12.63
CA HIS A 125 -12.86 19.70 12.92
C HIS A 125 -12.25 18.44 13.53
N TYR A 126 -12.85 17.97 14.63
CA TYR A 126 -12.41 16.75 15.28
C TYR A 126 -12.81 15.53 14.45
N SER A 127 -11.82 14.71 14.06
CA SER A 127 -12.07 13.45 13.40
C SER A 127 -12.32 12.36 14.45
N GLY A 128 -13.50 11.75 14.38
CA GLY A 128 -13.87 10.65 15.28
C GLY A 128 -12.91 9.47 15.19
N PRO A 129 -12.69 8.89 13.99
CA PRO A 129 -11.80 7.74 13.82
C PRO A 129 -10.33 8.01 14.17
N ASN A 130 -9.83 9.20 13.84
CA ASN A 130 -8.43 9.56 14.11
C ASN A 130 -8.19 10.06 15.54
N HIS A 131 -9.26 10.34 16.29
CA HIS A 131 -9.22 10.92 17.63
C HIS A 131 -8.42 12.23 17.76
N MET A 132 -8.32 12.99 16.67
CA MET A 132 -7.63 14.29 16.61
C MET A 132 -8.20 15.14 15.47
N THR A 133 -7.84 16.42 15.44
CA THR A 133 -8.13 17.30 14.31
C THR A 133 -7.16 17.07 13.15
N LEU A 134 -7.57 17.43 11.93
CA LEU A 134 -6.68 17.33 10.76
C LEU A 134 -5.43 18.23 10.91
N ALA A 135 -5.55 19.37 11.60
CA ALA A 135 -4.40 20.22 11.93
C ALA A 135 -3.37 19.48 12.81
N GLU A 136 -3.83 18.80 13.86
CA GLU A 136 -2.96 18.00 14.74
C GLU A 136 -2.34 16.81 13.99
N GLY A 137 -3.13 16.10 13.16
CA GLY A 137 -2.61 15.01 12.34
C GLY A 137 -1.49 15.45 11.40
N ARG A 138 -1.63 16.62 10.76
CA ARG A 138 -0.59 17.22 9.91
C ARG A 138 0.68 17.55 10.70
N ASP A 139 0.54 18.19 11.86
CA ASP A 139 1.69 18.49 12.75
C ASP A 139 2.41 17.21 13.19
N HIS A 140 1.65 16.21 13.62
CA HIS A 140 2.17 14.91 14.00
C HIS A 140 2.89 14.21 12.85
N PHE A 141 2.35 14.23 11.64
CA PHE A 141 3.02 13.65 10.48
C PHE A 141 4.36 14.33 10.20
N VAL A 142 4.45 15.65 10.32
CA VAL A 142 5.72 16.38 10.17
C VAL A 142 6.72 15.96 11.26
N ARG A 143 6.24 15.78 12.50
CA ARG A 143 7.09 15.48 13.66
C ARG A 143 7.54 14.02 13.75
N TYR A 144 6.66 13.08 13.45
CA TYR A 144 6.86 11.65 13.67
C TYR A 144 6.93 10.84 12.38
N GLY A 145 6.49 11.39 11.25
CA GLY A 145 6.29 10.63 10.01
C GLY A 145 4.98 9.82 9.99
N ALA A 146 4.13 9.95 11.00
CA ALA A 146 2.82 9.30 11.14
C ALA A 146 1.89 10.17 12.02
N VAL A 147 0.59 9.90 12.04
CA VAL A 147 -0.39 10.63 12.88
C VAL A 147 -0.21 10.35 14.37
N THR A 148 0.40 9.22 14.73
CA THR A 148 0.83 8.90 16.10
C THR A 148 2.16 8.13 16.08
N PRO A 149 2.99 8.19 17.13
CA PRO A 149 4.20 7.36 17.23
C PRO A 149 3.92 5.86 17.20
N SER A 150 2.81 5.41 17.79
CA SER A 150 2.42 3.99 17.80
C SER A 150 2.02 3.47 16.43
N ALA A 151 1.54 4.33 15.53
CA ALA A 151 1.19 3.97 14.16
C ALA A 151 2.40 3.56 13.31
N LEU A 152 3.62 3.98 13.68
CA LEU A 152 4.83 3.67 12.91
C LEU A 152 5.05 2.16 12.72
N LYS A 153 4.59 1.32 13.65
CA LYS A 153 4.71 -0.15 13.53
C LYS A 153 3.86 -0.76 12.41
N TYR A 154 2.89 -0.02 11.89
CA TYR A 154 2.02 -0.43 10.78
C TYR A 154 2.44 0.18 9.44
N ILE A 155 3.37 1.14 9.44
CA ILE A 155 3.82 1.84 8.23
C ILE A 155 5.09 1.15 7.71
N LYS A 156 5.09 0.83 6.41
CA LYS A 156 6.28 0.26 5.78
C LYS A 156 7.40 1.29 5.73
N PRO A 157 8.67 0.93 6.01
CA PRO A 157 9.79 1.88 5.96
C PRO A 157 9.95 2.60 4.61
N ASP A 158 9.51 1.97 3.53
CA ASP A 158 9.56 2.47 2.16
C ASP A 158 8.27 3.17 1.70
N ALA A 159 7.26 3.37 2.56
CA ALA A 159 5.94 3.88 2.18
C ALA A 159 5.99 5.20 1.39
N LYS A 160 6.84 6.14 1.80
CA LYS A 160 7.00 7.44 1.08
C LYS A 160 7.59 7.29 -0.32
N LYS A 161 8.29 6.20 -0.63
CA LYS A 161 8.81 5.91 -1.98
C LYS A 161 7.77 5.22 -2.86
N ARG A 162 6.85 4.47 -2.24
CA ARG A 162 5.79 3.72 -2.94
C ARG A 162 4.76 4.62 -3.63
N TYR A 163 4.50 5.80 -3.09
CA TYR A 163 3.39 6.66 -3.53
C TYR A 163 3.87 8.04 -3.96
N TYR A 164 3.20 8.63 -4.95
CA TYR A 164 3.50 10.00 -5.36
C TYR A 164 3.01 11.01 -4.32
N PHE A 165 3.82 12.01 -4.05
CA PHE A 165 3.40 13.18 -3.29
C PHE A 165 2.45 14.04 -4.15
N GLY A 166 1.33 14.46 -3.56
CA GLY A 166 0.19 15.11 -4.23
C GLY A 166 0.47 16.47 -4.87
N TRP A 167 1.69 16.99 -4.74
CA TRP A 167 2.17 18.21 -5.39
C TRP A 167 2.77 17.97 -6.78
N TRP A 168 2.38 16.90 -7.47
CA TRP A 168 2.70 16.74 -8.89
C TRP A 168 1.79 17.62 -9.75
N GLY A 169 2.22 18.87 -9.82
CA GLY A 169 1.77 19.93 -10.69
C GLY A 169 2.86 21.00 -10.92
N LEU A 170 4.16 20.67 -10.82
CA LEU A 170 5.27 21.45 -11.38
C LEU A 170 6.62 20.69 -11.29
N VAL A 171 7.22 20.46 -12.46
CA VAL A 171 8.64 20.18 -12.76
C VAL A 171 9.19 18.77 -12.47
N ARG A 172 9.32 17.97 -13.54
CA ARG A 172 10.46 17.05 -13.72
C ARG A 172 11.74 17.88 -13.58
N CYS A 173 12.40 17.85 -12.42
CA CYS A 173 13.80 18.23 -12.34
C CYS A 173 14.59 17.11 -13.03
N THR A 174 14.84 17.29 -14.32
CA THR A 174 15.93 16.58 -14.99
C THR A 174 17.22 17.13 -14.43
N ALA A 175 17.82 16.42 -13.47
CA ALA A 175 19.22 16.63 -13.14
C ALA A 175 20.05 16.07 -14.30
N THR A 176 20.24 16.86 -15.36
CA THR A 176 21.34 16.64 -16.29
C THR A 176 22.61 17.09 -15.60
N SER A 177 23.37 16.15 -15.05
CA SER A 177 24.81 16.33 -14.91
C SER A 177 25.43 16.18 -16.31
N LYS A 178 26.12 17.23 -16.75
CA LYS A 178 27.33 17.11 -17.57
C LYS A 178 28.13 18.40 -17.43
N ASP A 179 29.31 18.24 -16.86
CA ASP A 179 30.43 19.18 -16.92
C ASP A 179 30.90 19.44 -18.37
N GLN A 180 31.74 20.49 -18.49
CA GLN A 180 32.70 20.83 -19.56
C GLN A 180 32.22 21.80 -20.65
N ASP A 181 32.64 23.07 -20.56
CA ASP A 181 33.77 23.64 -21.35
C ASP A 181 33.84 25.17 -21.18
N SER A 182 34.97 25.66 -20.66
CA SER A 182 35.56 27.01 -20.87
C SER A 182 36.96 27.05 -20.29
#